data_AF-A0A520XXV7-F1
#
_entry.id   AF-A0A520XXV7-F1
#
_cell.length_a   1.000
_cell.length_b   1.000
_cell.length_c   1.000
_cell.angle_alpha   90.00
_cell.angle_beta   90.00
_cell.angle_gamma   90.00
#
_symmetry.space_group_name_H-M   'P 1'
#
loop_
_entity.id
_entity.type
_entity.pdbx_description
1 polymer ?
#
loop_
_entity_poly.entity_id
_entity_poly.type
_entity_poly.pdbx_seq_one_letter_code
_entity_poly.pdbx_strand_id
1 'polypeptide(L)'
;MTGLELALTAFAVMLGAIFLRVPIALAMGLTGFFGTWIVLGNPNAPLAQMKTLTYDTFSSYSLSIVPLFLLMGQFATKSGMSSALFEAASD
;
A
#
# COMPACT_ATOMS: atom_id res chain seq x y z
N MET A 1 -15.96 1.41 -28.08
CA MET A 1 -14.73 0.78 -27.57
C MET A 1 -15.14 -0.47 -26.84
N THR A 2 -14.77 -1.64 -27.35
CA THR A 2 -14.92 -2.88 -26.57
C THR A 2 -14.01 -2.83 -25.35
N GLY A 3 -14.34 -3.54 -24.26
CA GLY A 3 -13.50 -3.52 -23.04
C GLY A 3 -12.05 -3.92 -23.30
N LEU A 4 -11.83 -4.78 -24.31
CA LEU A 4 -10.51 -5.24 -24.74
C LEU A 4 -9.72 -4.16 -25.49
N GLU A 5 -10.36 -3.38 -26.37
CA GLU A 5 -9.72 -2.22 -27.02
C GLU A 5 -9.26 -1.17 -26.00
N LEU A 6 -10.09 -0.89 -25.00
CA LEU A 6 -9.75 0.04 -23.93
C LEU A 6 -8.54 -0.46 -23.12
N ALA A 7 -8.52 -1.76 -22.78
CA ALA A 7 -7.43 -2.37 -22.04
C ALA A 7 -6.10 -2.31 -22.82
N LEU A 8 -6.12 -2.67 -24.11
CA LEU A 8 -4.93 -2.65 -24.97
C LEU A 8 -4.38 -1.24 -25.17
N THR A 9 -5.25 -0.26 -25.41
CA THR A 9 -4.84 1.14 -25.59
C THR A 9 -4.27 1.73 -24.29
N ALA A 10 -4.94 1.51 -23.15
CA ALA A 10 -4.43 1.96 -21.85
C ALA A 10 -3.07 1.30 -21.52
N PHE A 11 -2.91 0.02 -21.83
CA PHE A 11 -1.66 -0.71 -21.64
C PHE A 11 -0.52 -0.16 -22.51
N ALA A 12 -0.79 0.11 -23.80
CA ALA A 12 0.19 0.70 -24.70
C ALA A 12 0.61 2.11 -24.25
N VAL A 13 -0.34 2.93 -23.78
CA VAL A 13 -0.06 4.27 -23.22
C VAL A 13 0.80 4.16 -21.95
N MET A 14 0.49 3.22 -21.06
CA MET A 14 1.28 2.97 -19.84
C MET A 14 2.73 2.60 -20.19
N LEU A 15 2.93 1.66 -21.11
CA LEU A 15 4.26 1.26 -21.57
C LEU A 15 5.00 2.42 -22.23
N GLY A 16 4.32 3.21 -23.07
CA GLY A 16 4.87 4.42 -23.66
C GLY A 16 5.41 5.38 -22.60
N ALA A 17 4.62 5.68 -21.55
CA ALA A 17 5.06 6.53 -20.46
C ALA A 17 6.30 5.99 -19.74
N ILE A 18 6.36 4.68 -19.48
CA ILE A 18 7.53 4.02 -18.87
C ILE A 18 8.76 4.17 -19.78
N PHE A 19 8.62 4.00 -21.09
CA PHE A 19 9.72 4.21 -22.04
C PHE A 19 10.21 5.66 -22.08
N LEU A 20 9.32 6.64 -21.87
CA LEU A 20 9.68 8.06 -21.68
C LEU A 20 10.35 8.34 -20.31
N ARG A 21 10.73 7.32 -19.55
CA ARG A 21 11.32 7.41 -18.20
C ARG A 21 10.41 8.04 -17.15
N VAL A 22 9.10 8.01 -17.35
CA VAL A 22 8.14 8.34 -16.28
C VAL A 22 8.23 7.24 -15.20
N PRO A 23 8.24 7.59 -13.90
CA PRO A 23 8.23 6.59 -12.84
C PRO A 23 7.06 5.61 -12.97
N ILE A 24 7.33 4.31 -12.81
CA ILE A 24 6.36 3.23 -13.03
C ILE A 24 5.09 3.43 -12.18
N ALA A 25 5.25 3.84 -10.91
CA ALA A 25 4.13 4.10 -10.01
C ALA A 25 3.19 5.20 -10.55
N LEU A 26 3.76 6.24 -11.17
CA LEU A 26 3.03 7.37 -11.73
C LEU A 26 2.33 6.94 -13.04
N ALA A 27 3.02 6.18 -13.89
CA ALA A 27 2.44 5.62 -15.11
C ALA A 27 1.24 4.70 -14.80
N MET A 28 1.41 3.73 -13.90
CA MET A 28 0.34 2.82 -13.47
C MET A 28 -0.82 3.57 -12.79
N GLY A 29 -0.51 4.55 -11.94
CA GLY A 29 -1.50 5.37 -11.26
C GLY A 29 -2.36 6.16 -12.23
N LEU A 30 -1.75 6.84 -13.22
CA LEU A 30 -2.48 7.63 -14.21
C LEU A 30 -3.34 6.74 -15.12
N THR A 31 -2.77 5.67 -15.68
CA THR A 31 -3.54 4.80 -16.59
C THR A 31 -4.67 4.07 -15.87
N GLY A 32 -4.49 3.67 -14.61
CA GLY A 32 -5.56 3.13 -13.78
C GLY A 32 -6.63 4.16 -13.45
N PHE A 33 -6.24 5.38 -13.11
CA PHE A 33 -7.16 6.48 -12.80
C PHE A 33 -8.05 6.83 -14.00
N PHE A 34 -7.44 7.12 -15.15
CA PHE A 34 -8.17 7.46 -16.38
C PHE A 34 -8.97 6.26 -16.91
N GLY A 35 -8.47 5.04 -16.78
CA GLY A 35 -9.21 3.83 -17.14
C GLY A 35 -10.50 3.68 -16.34
N THR A 36 -10.44 3.78 -15.01
CA THR A 36 -11.63 3.72 -14.15
C THR A 36 -12.60 4.87 -14.43
N TRP A 37 -12.10 6.08 -14.69
CA TRP A 37 -12.96 7.21 -15.05
C TRP A 37 -13.72 6.93 -16.36
N ILE A 38 -13.04 6.43 -17.40
CA ILE A 38 -13.68 6.16 -18.70
C ILE A 38 -14.71 5.03 -18.58
N VAL A 39 -14.44 3.99 -17.77
CA VAL A 39 -15.36 2.85 -17.62
C VAL A 39 -16.58 3.20 -16.77
N LEU A 40 -16.40 3.90 -15.65
CA LEU A 40 -17.50 4.23 -14.73
C LEU A 40 -18.22 5.53 -15.09
N GLY A 41 -17.66 6.35 -15.99
CA GLY A 41 -18.26 7.58 -16.50
C GLY A 41 -18.37 8.72 -15.47
N ASN A 42 -17.92 8.51 -14.23
CA ASN A 42 -18.01 9.50 -13.15
C ASN A 42 -16.62 9.76 -12.54
N PRO A 43 -16.14 11.01 -12.48
CA PRO A 43 -14.86 11.37 -11.86
C PRO A 43 -14.81 11.09 -10.34
N ASN A 44 -15.96 10.97 -9.67
CA ASN A 44 -16.02 10.67 -8.24
C ASN A 44 -15.60 9.23 -7.92
N ALA A 45 -15.76 8.29 -8.85
CA ALA A 45 -15.43 6.89 -8.62
C ALA A 45 -13.93 6.63 -8.42
N PRO A 46 -13.02 7.08 -9.31
CA PRO A 46 -11.59 6.90 -9.09
C PRO A 46 -11.10 7.70 -7.86
N LEU A 47 -11.68 8.88 -7.58
CA LEU A 47 -11.37 9.65 -6.36
C LEU A 47 -11.73 8.89 -5.08
N ALA A 48 -12.94 8.30 -5.03
CA ALA A 48 -13.38 7.50 -3.90
C ALA A 48 -12.48 6.28 -3.71
N GLN A 49 -12.07 5.64 -4.80
CA GLN A 49 -11.18 4.48 -4.78
C GLN A 49 -9.79 4.85 -4.23
N MET A 50 -9.23 6.00 -4.61
CA MET A 50 -7.96 6.48 -4.06
C MET A 50 -8.04 6.72 -2.55
N LYS A 51 -9.15 7.26 -2.03
CA LYS A 51 -9.38 7.46 -0.60
C LYS A 51 -9.34 6.12 0.15
N THR A 52 -10.04 5.11 -0.36
CA THR A 52 -10.13 3.79 0.28
C THR A 52 -8.81 3.04 0.18
N LEU A 53 -8.18 2.98 -1.00
CA LEU A 53 -6.91 2.28 -1.20
C LEU A 53 -5.77 2.84 -0.35
N THR A 54 -5.73 4.16 -0.18
CA THR A 54 -4.74 4.81 0.69
C THR A 54 -4.98 4.39 2.15
N TYR A 55 -6.23 4.44 2.61
CA TYR A 55 -6.59 3.99 3.95
C TYR A 55 -6.24 2.52 4.17
N ASP A 56 -6.55 1.63 3.23
CA ASP A 56 -6.25 0.20 3.32
C ASP A 56 -4.74 -0.09 3.35
N THR A 57 -3.95 0.68 2.59
CA THR A 57 -2.48 0.54 2.58
C THR A 57 -1.88 0.91 3.94
N PHE A 58 -2.33 2.00 4.56
CA PHE A 58 -1.84 2.44 5.88
C PHE A 58 -2.46 1.65 7.04
N SER A 59 -3.67 1.12 6.88
CA SER A 59 -4.31 0.21 7.83
C SER A 59 -3.80 -1.23 7.69
N SER A 60 -2.82 -1.48 6.83
CA SER A 60 -2.28 -2.82 6.59
C SER A 60 -1.62 -3.36 7.85
N TYR A 61 -1.98 -4.60 8.19
CA TYR A 61 -1.60 -5.29 9.42
C TYR A 61 -0.10 -5.23 9.72
N SER A 62 0.74 -5.20 8.66
CA SER A 62 2.20 -5.13 8.77
C SER A 62 2.73 -3.86 9.45
N LEU A 63 2.09 -2.70 9.22
CA LEU A 63 2.51 -1.44 9.84
C LEU A 63 2.16 -1.38 11.33
N SER A 64 1.15 -2.13 11.78
CA SER A 64 0.77 -2.25 13.19
C SER A 64 1.67 -3.19 13.99
N ILE A 65 2.33 -4.16 13.35
CA ILE A 65 3.22 -5.11 14.02
C ILE A 65 4.42 -4.39 14.66
N VAL A 66 4.99 -3.39 13.98
CA VAL A 66 6.20 -2.69 14.45
C VAL A 66 5.94 -1.93 15.77
N PRO A 67 4.91 -1.06 15.89
CA PRO A 67 4.57 -0.42 17.15
C PRO A 67 4.24 -1.41 18.26
N LEU A 68 3.45 -2.46 17.99
CA LEU A 68 3.06 -3.46 19.00
C LEU A 68 4.27 -4.25 19.52
N PHE A 69 5.21 -4.60 18.65
CA PHE A 69 6.45 -5.27 19.03
C PHE A 69 7.33 -4.37 19.92
N LEU A 70 7.45 -3.08 19.57
CA LEU A 70 8.16 -2.11 20.41
C LEU A 70 7.49 -1.93 21.78
N LEU A 71 6.15 -1.90 21.81
CA LEU A 71 5.37 -1.75 23.03
C LEU A 71 5.49 -2.97 23.93
N MET A 72 5.46 -4.18 23.35
CA MET A 72 5.79 -5.44 24.05
C MET A 72 7.22 -5.41 24.60
N GLY A 73 8.20 -4.96 23.81
CA GLY A 73 9.58 -4.82 24.26
C GLY A 73 9.72 -3.90 25.47
N GLN A 74 9.06 -2.74 25.43
CA GLN A 74 9.01 -1.80 26.57
C GLN A 74 8.36 -2.43 27.80
N PHE A 75 7.28 -3.19 27.65
CA PHE A 75 6.66 -3.92 28.77
C PHE A 75 7.59 -4.99 29.35
N ALA A 76 8.28 -5.77 28.51
CA ALA A 76 9.23 -6.79 28.98
C ALA A 76 10.40 -6.17 29.76
N THR A 77 10.91 -5.01 29.32
CA THR A 77 11.97 -4.28 30.02
C THR A 77 11.47 -3.61 31.32
N LYS A 78 10.31 -2.94 31.30
CA LYS A 78 9.75 -2.25 32.48
C LYS A 78 9.21 -3.21 33.55
N SER A 79 8.71 -4.38 33.17
CA SER A 79 8.22 -5.40 34.11
C SER A 79 9.35 -6.17 34.81
N GLY A 80 10.62 -5.93 34.45
CA GLY A 80 11.75 -6.66 35.01
C GLY A 80 11.85 -8.10 34.51
N MET A 81 11.01 -8.52 33.56
CA MET A 81 11.03 -9.87 32.99
C MET A 81 12.38 -10.18 32.34
N SER A 82 13.03 -9.19 31.73
CA SER A 82 14.40 -9.33 31.21
C SER A 82 15.42 -9.64 32.31
N SER A 83 15.29 -9.04 33.49
CA SER A 83 16.15 -9.29 34.64
C SER A 83 15.84 -10.64 35.27
N ALA A 84 14.56 -10.98 35.46
CA ALA A 84 14.15 -12.26 36.02
C ALA A 84 14.60 -13.47 35.16
N LEU A 85 14.58 -13.33 33.83
CA LEU A 85 15.09 -14.35 32.92
C LEU A 85 16.62 -14.47 32.96
N PHE A 86 17.36 -13.36 33.12
CA PHE A 86 18.81 -13.40 33.27
C PHE A 86 19.22 -14.03 34.60
N GLU A 87 18.54 -13.68 35.69
CA GLU A 87 18.80 -14.26 37.02
C GLU A 87 18.52 -15.77 37.02
N ALA A 88 17.37 -16.20 36.46
CA ALA A 88 16.99 -17.62 36.39
C ALA A 88 17.86 -18.46 35.44
N ALA A 89 18.56 -17.85 34.49
CA ALA A 89 19.53 -18.53 33.63
C ALA A 89 20.94 -18.57 34.21
N SER A 90 21.20 -17.74 35.24
CA SER A 90 22.48 -17.67 35.95
C SER A 90 22.55 -18.53 37.22
N ASP A 91 21.43 -19.17 37.59
CA ASP A 91 21.28 -20.17 38.66
C ASP A 91 21.26 -21.58 38.06
#